data_AF-A0A5U4F8C5-F1
#
_entry.id   AF-A0A5U4F8C5-F1
#
_cell.length_a   1.000
_cell.length_b   1.000
_cell.length_c   1.000
_cell.angle_alpha   90.00
_cell.angle_beta   90.00
_cell.angle_gamma   90.00
#
_symmetry.space_group_name_H-M   'P 1'
#
loop_
_entity.id
_entity.type
_entity.pdbx_description
1 polymer ?
#
loop_
_entity_poly.entity_id
_entity_poly.type
_entity_poly.pdbx_seq_one_letter_code
_entity_poly.pdbx_strand_id
1 'polypeptide(L)'
;MQRNLPHILSQATNAPLLLEPAYARVFFCALGRESGAGSLHIPQNLENLDQAGMELVTGNYMSGDKPRARFYQVVNGIAVLPVSGTLVHKLGGMRPFSGMTGYDGITARLQQAISDPEVTGVLLDIDSPGG
;
A
#
# COMPACT_ATOMS: atom_id res chain seq x y z
N MET A 1 0.73 -3.33 12.74
CA MET A 1 -0.45 -3.99 12.12
C MET A 1 -0.08 -5.43 11.81
N GLN A 2 -0.78 -6.40 12.39
CA GLN A 2 -0.58 -7.81 12.05
C GLN A 2 -1.17 -8.05 10.65
N ARG A 3 -0.41 -8.62 9.72
CA ARG A 3 -0.89 -8.93 8.36
C ARG A 3 -1.93 -10.05 8.45
N ASN A 4 -3.19 -9.77 8.19
CA ASN A 4 -4.26 -10.78 8.16
C ASN A 4 -4.31 -11.44 6.76
N LEU A 5 -3.38 -12.37 6.52
CA LEU A 5 -3.23 -13.05 5.22
C LEU A 5 -4.53 -13.74 4.72
N PRO A 6 -5.31 -14.45 5.55
CA PRO A 6 -6.59 -15.03 5.12
C PRO A 6 -7.58 -13.99 4.58
N HIS A 7 -7.65 -12.82 5.22
CA HIS A 7 -8.53 -11.75 4.76
C HIS A 7 -8.07 -11.17 3.41
N ILE A 8 -6.77 -10.95 3.24
CA ILE A 8 -6.18 -10.44 1.98
C ILE A 8 -6.39 -11.44 0.85
N LEU A 9 -6.16 -12.73 1.09
CA LEU A 9 -6.41 -13.79 0.10
C LEU A 9 -7.87 -13.81 -0.35
N SER A 10 -8.80 -13.77 0.61
CA SER A 10 -10.23 -13.73 0.29
C SER A 10 -10.59 -12.54 -0.59
N GLN A 11 -10.07 -11.34 -0.29
CA GLN A 11 -10.29 -10.17 -1.13
C GLN A 11 -9.63 -10.27 -2.51
N ALA A 12 -8.45 -10.89 -2.58
CA ALA A 12 -7.71 -11.03 -3.83
C ALA A 12 -8.31 -12.08 -4.78
N THR A 13 -9.02 -13.09 -4.26
CA THR A 13 -9.57 -14.18 -5.07
C THR A 13 -11.08 -14.14 -5.26
N ASN A 14 -11.84 -13.53 -4.34
CA ASN A 14 -13.31 -13.55 -4.34
C ASN A 14 -13.95 -12.25 -4.85
N ALA A 15 -13.18 -11.37 -5.51
CA ALA A 15 -13.68 -10.11 -6.04
C ALA A 15 -13.00 -9.73 -7.37
N PRO A 16 -13.67 -8.98 -8.26
CA PRO A 16 -13.03 -8.42 -9.43
C PRO A 16 -12.01 -7.34 -9.03
N LEU A 17 -10.78 -7.45 -9.54
CA LEU A 17 -9.70 -6.51 -9.26
C LEU A 17 -9.34 -5.72 -10.53
N LEU A 18 -9.25 -4.39 -10.41
CA LEU A 18 -8.71 -3.53 -11.46
C LEU A 18 -7.19 -3.39 -11.24
N LEU A 19 -6.41 -4.23 -11.90
CA LEU A 19 -4.96 -4.26 -11.80
C LEU A 19 -4.32 -4.19 -13.18
N GLU A 20 -3.18 -3.51 -13.26
CA GLU A 20 -2.32 -3.56 -14.44
C GLU A 20 -1.63 -4.94 -14.51
N PRO A 21 -1.52 -5.59 -15.69
CA PRO A 21 -1.03 -6.97 -15.79
C PRO A 21 0.37 -7.21 -15.21
N ALA A 22 1.33 -6.30 -15.41
CA ALA A 22 2.68 -6.46 -14.87
C ALA A 22 2.68 -6.36 -13.34
N TYR A 23 1.89 -5.45 -12.76
CA TYR A 23 1.68 -5.37 -11.32
C TYR A 23 0.96 -6.60 -10.76
N ALA A 24 -0.09 -7.09 -11.41
CA ALA A 24 -0.84 -8.27 -11.00
C ALA A 24 0.06 -9.50 -10.90
N ARG A 25 0.98 -9.69 -11.85
CA ARG A 25 1.97 -10.77 -11.83
C ARG A 25 2.79 -10.77 -10.55
N VAL A 26 3.37 -9.62 -10.17
CA VAL A 26 4.17 -9.50 -8.95
C VAL A 26 3.30 -9.62 -7.70
N PHE A 27 2.17 -8.93 -7.73
CA PHE A 27 0.92 -9.18 -7.02
C PHE A 27 0.83 -10.58 -6.40
N PHE A 28 0.40 -11.48 -7.28
CA PHE A 28 0.05 -12.85 -6.95
C PHE A 28 1.29 -13.72 -6.70
N CYS A 29 2.47 -13.39 -7.23
CA CYS A 29 3.71 -14.07 -6.84
C CYS A 29 4.05 -13.82 -5.36
N ALA A 30 3.96 -12.57 -4.89
CA ALA A 30 4.19 -12.25 -3.49
C ALA A 30 3.14 -12.87 -2.58
N LEU A 31 1.86 -12.76 -2.97
CA LEU A 31 0.75 -13.31 -2.20
C LEU A 31 0.80 -14.84 -2.14
N GLY A 32 1.16 -15.51 -3.24
CA GLY A 32 1.33 -16.96 -3.31
C GLY A 32 2.47 -17.47 -2.43
N ARG A 33 3.60 -16.75 -2.36
CA ARG A 33 4.70 -17.08 -1.46
C ARG A 33 4.28 -16.98 0.01
N GLU A 34 3.63 -15.89 0.39
CA GLU A 34 3.17 -15.65 1.76
C GLU A 34 2.05 -16.62 2.17
N SER A 35 1.25 -17.12 1.22
CA SER A 35 0.18 -18.09 1.47
C SER A 35 0.64 -19.55 1.46
N GLY A 36 1.90 -19.83 1.08
CA GLY A 36 2.43 -21.19 0.95
C GLY A 36 1.98 -21.92 -0.32
N ALA A 37 1.57 -21.20 -1.36
CA ALA A 37 1.26 -21.80 -2.66
C ALA A 37 2.51 -22.45 -3.28
N GLY A 38 2.35 -23.65 -3.82
CA GLY A 38 3.44 -24.39 -4.47
C GLY A 38 3.82 -23.84 -5.85
N SER A 39 2.84 -23.30 -6.58
CA SER A 39 3.04 -22.71 -7.89
C SER A 39 1.96 -21.70 -8.25
N LEU A 40 2.28 -20.80 -9.18
CA LEU A 40 1.35 -19.84 -9.79
C LEU A 40 1.33 -20.04 -11.30
N HIS A 41 0.14 -20.30 -11.84
CA HIS A 41 -0.06 -20.41 -13.28
C HIS A 41 -0.58 -19.08 -13.85
N ILE A 42 0.06 -18.60 -14.92
CA ILE A 42 -0.33 -17.38 -15.64
C ILE A 42 -0.85 -17.80 -17.02
N PRO A 43 -2.19 -17.87 -17.21
CA PRO A 43 -2.78 -18.43 -18.43
C PRO A 43 -2.41 -17.65 -19.70
N GLN A 44 -2.28 -16.33 -19.60
CA GLN A 44 -2.03 -15.45 -20.76
C GLN A 44 -0.66 -15.71 -21.43
N ASN A 45 0.35 -16.10 -20.65
CA ASN A 45 1.71 -16.35 -21.13
C ASN A 45 2.09 -17.83 -21.11
N LEU A 46 1.16 -18.72 -20.71
CA LEU A 46 1.45 -20.13 -20.46
C LEU A 46 2.62 -20.34 -19.49
N GLU A 47 2.83 -19.40 -18.58
CA GLU A 47 3.90 -19.45 -17.57
C GLU A 47 3.42 -20.26 -16.35
N ASN A 48 4.32 -21.05 -15.79
CA ASN A 48 4.13 -21.70 -14.49
C ASN A 48 5.34 -21.33 -13.61
N LEU A 49 5.08 -20.58 -12.56
CA LEU A 49 6.10 -20.10 -11.63
C LEU A 49 6.06 -20.97 -10.38
N ASP A 50 7.13 -21.67 -10.11
CA ASP A 50 7.37 -22.34 -8.84
C ASP A 50 7.80 -21.32 -7.75
N GLN A 51 8.10 -21.79 -6.55
CA GLN A 51 8.52 -20.90 -5.44
C GLN A 51 9.75 -20.06 -5.79
N ALA A 52 10.74 -20.65 -6.48
CA ALA A 52 11.94 -19.94 -6.90
C ALA A 52 11.63 -18.88 -7.98
N GLY A 53 10.78 -19.20 -8.96
CA GLY A 53 10.31 -18.28 -9.98
C GLY A 53 9.53 -17.10 -9.38
N MET A 54 8.61 -17.37 -8.45
CA MET A 54 7.88 -16.32 -7.72
C MET A 54 8.83 -15.42 -6.92
N GLU A 55 9.88 -15.99 -6.32
CA GLU A 55 10.92 -15.21 -5.62
C GLU A 55 11.69 -14.30 -6.56
N LEU A 56 12.12 -14.80 -7.71
CA LEU A 56 12.87 -14.01 -8.67
C LEU A 56 12.03 -12.85 -9.23
N VAL A 57 10.74 -13.09 -9.53
CA VAL A 57 9.81 -12.06 -9.99
C VAL A 57 9.58 -10.98 -8.93
N THR A 58 9.35 -11.38 -7.69
CA THR A 58 9.15 -10.44 -6.57
C THR A 58 10.42 -9.68 -6.24
N GLY A 59 11.57 -10.37 -6.21
CA GLY A 59 12.89 -9.79 -6.01
C GLY A 59 13.20 -8.70 -7.02
N ASN A 60 13.10 -9.00 -8.32
CA ASN A 60 13.34 -8.03 -9.40
C ASN A 60 12.44 -6.80 -9.32
N TYR A 61 11.19 -6.99 -8.90
CA TYR A 61 10.27 -5.86 -8.72
C TYR A 61 10.63 -5.02 -7.49
N MET A 62 11.13 -5.62 -6.42
CA MET A 62 11.51 -4.91 -5.18
C MET A 62 12.90 -4.27 -5.25
N SER A 63 13.80 -4.81 -6.09
CA SER A 63 15.15 -4.26 -6.31
C SER A 63 15.20 -3.11 -7.32
N GLY A 64 14.10 -2.87 -8.04
CA GLY A 64 13.93 -1.61 -8.77
C GLY A 64 13.88 -0.42 -7.81
N ASP A 65 14.39 0.72 -8.25
CA ASP A 65 14.42 2.01 -7.52
C ASP A 65 13.00 2.58 -7.38
N LYS A 66 12.15 1.84 -6.68
CA LYS A 66 10.76 2.19 -6.52
C LYS A 66 10.67 3.40 -5.59
N PRO A 67 9.87 4.41 -5.97
CA PRO A 67 9.52 5.44 -5.02
C PRO A 67 8.90 4.76 -3.80
N ARG A 68 9.44 5.06 -2.61
CA ARG A 68 8.88 4.60 -1.34
C ARG A 68 7.38 4.83 -1.36
N ALA A 69 6.59 3.83 -0.97
CA ALA A 69 5.15 3.95 -0.91
C ALA A 69 4.77 5.00 0.15
N ARG A 70 4.61 6.25 -0.27
CA ARG A 70 4.21 7.38 0.57
C ARG A 70 2.69 7.49 0.59
N PHE A 71 2.14 7.76 1.77
CA PHE A 71 0.73 8.11 1.91
C PHE A 71 0.51 9.64 1.88
N TYR A 72 1.48 10.37 1.33
CA TYR A 72 1.51 11.82 1.16
C TYR A 72 2.32 12.15 -0.10
N GLN A 73 2.16 13.37 -0.60
CA GLN A 73 2.97 13.88 -1.70
C GLN A 73 4.17 14.65 -1.15
N VAL A 74 5.32 14.56 -1.81
CA VAL A 74 6.47 15.43 -1.53
C VAL A 74 6.61 16.41 -2.69
N VAL A 75 6.57 17.71 -2.40
CA VAL A 75 6.75 18.80 -3.38
C VAL A 75 7.89 19.68 -2.90
N ASN A 76 8.99 19.73 -3.64
CA ASN A 76 10.19 20.52 -3.27
C ASN A 76 10.68 20.25 -1.83
N GLY A 77 10.70 18.99 -1.41
CA GLY A 77 11.07 18.59 -0.04
C GLY A 77 9.98 18.78 1.02
N ILE A 78 8.80 19.28 0.65
CA ILE A 78 7.68 19.46 1.59
C ILE A 78 6.70 18.29 1.47
N ALA A 79 6.48 17.56 2.56
CA ALA A 79 5.44 16.55 2.65
C ALA A 79 4.07 17.21 2.86
N VAL A 80 3.15 17.03 1.91
CA VAL A 80 1.78 17.56 1.96
C VAL A 80 0.85 16.49 2.51
N LEU A 81 0.32 16.72 3.72
CA LEU A 81 -0.56 15.80 4.43
C LEU A 81 -1.99 16.36 4.49
N PRO A 82 -2.93 15.82 3.70
CA PRO A 82 -4.31 16.30 3.72
C PRO A 82 -5.06 15.80 4.97
N VAL A 83 -5.74 16.73 5.64
CA VAL A 83 -6.62 16.50 6.79
C VAL A 83 -8.00 17.03 6.43
N SER A 84 -8.87 16.14 5.95
CA SER A 84 -10.18 16.52 5.42
C SER A 84 -11.32 15.87 6.18
N GLY A 85 -12.40 16.63 6.37
CA GLY A 85 -13.63 16.15 7.00
C GLY A 85 -13.49 15.90 8.51
N THR A 86 -14.45 15.18 9.10
CA THR A 86 -14.58 15.04 10.56
C THR A 86 -13.43 14.23 11.16
N LEU A 87 -12.88 14.69 12.28
CA LEU A 87 -11.81 14.00 12.98
C LEU A 87 -12.37 12.95 13.94
N VAL A 88 -11.77 11.76 13.95
CA VAL A 88 -12.16 10.66 14.84
C VAL A 88 -10.95 10.03 15.50
N HIS A 89 -11.11 9.48 16.71
CA HIS A 89 -10.01 8.86 17.48
C HIS A 89 -9.32 7.72 16.72
N LYS A 90 -10.08 6.84 16.07
CA LYS A 90 -9.54 5.70 15.32
C LYS A 90 -10.43 5.38 14.14
N LEU A 91 -9.90 5.51 12.93
CA LEU A 91 -10.60 5.14 11.70
C LEU A 91 -10.12 3.78 11.16
N GLY A 92 -8.91 3.33 11.54
CA GLY A 92 -8.34 2.07 11.08
C GLY A 92 -7.80 2.12 9.65
N GLY A 93 -7.71 3.32 9.05
CA GLY A 93 -7.20 3.53 7.70
C GLY A 93 -6.34 4.79 7.58
N MET A 94 -5.36 4.76 6.67
CA MET A 94 -4.47 5.90 6.39
C MET A 94 -5.14 6.97 5.51
N ARG A 95 -6.26 6.66 4.86
CA ARG A 95 -7.00 7.57 3.97
C ARG A 95 -8.34 7.95 4.58
N PRO A 96 -8.89 9.14 4.25
CA PRO A 96 -10.23 9.51 4.67
C PRO A 96 -11.24 8.45 4.22
N PHE A 97 -12.20 8.12 5.08
CA PHE A 97 -13.27 7.18 4.79
C PHE A 97 -14.61 7.86 5.07
N SER A 98 -15.47 7.95 4.05
CA SER A 98 -16.78 8.58 4.15
C SER A 98 -16.75 10.00 4.75
N GLY A 99 -15.73 10.80 4.39
CA GLY A 99 -15.58 12.17 4.92
C GLY A 99 -15.06 12.25 6.35
N MET A 100 -14.54 11.15 6.92
CA MET A 100 -13.87 11.15 8.23
C MET A 100 -12.37 10.90 8.07
N THR A 101 -11.57 11.51 8.93
CA THR A 101 -10.13 11.27 9.04
C THR A 101 -9.78 10.85 10.47
N GLY A 102 -9.10 9.71 10.62
CA GLY A 102 -8.66 9.23 11.92
C GLY A 102 -7.35 9.87 12.40
N TYR A 103 -7.27 10.22 13.68
CA TYR A 103 -6.02 10.69 14.31
C TYR A 103 -4.90 9.65 14.21
N ASP A 104 -5.25 8.36 14.21
CA ASP A 104 -4.33 7.25 13.96
C ASP A 104 -3.70 7.33 12.56
N GLY A 105 -4.51 7.60 11.53
CA GLY A 105 -4.05 7.76 10.15
C GLY A 105 -3.22 9.03 9.94
N ILE A 106 -3.57 10.14 10.61
CA ILE A 106 -2.78 11.39 10.57
C ILE A 106 -1.41 11.17 11.22
N THR A 107 -1.39 10.58 12.42
CA THR A 107 -0.16 10.33 13.17
C THR A 107 0.79 9.41 12.39
N ALA A 108 0.27 8.35 11.79
CA ALA A 108 1.08 7.43 11.00
C ALA A 108 1.66 8.09 9.73
N ARG A 109 0.89 8.95 9.05
CA ARG A 109 1.39 9.74 7.91
C ARG A 109 2.48 10.72 8.34
N LEU A 110 2.28 11.40 9.47
CA LEU A 110 3.26 12.34 10.02
C LEU A 110 4.56 11.63 10.40
N GLN A 111 4.48 10.49 11.08
CA GLN A 111 5.65 9.68 11.42
C GLN A 111 6.41 9.22 10.17
N GLN A 112 5.68 8.79 9.13
CA GLN A 112 6.30 8.42 7.86
C GLN A 112 6.96 9.61 7.17
N ALA A 113 6.39 10.82 7.25
CA ALA A 113 6.99 12.03 6.69
C ALA A 113 8.27 12.45 7.43
N ILE A 114 8.24 12.41 8.76
CA ILE A 114 9.39 12.75 9.62
C ILE A 114 10.55 11.77 9.39
N SER A 115 10.25 10.51 9.07
CA SER A 115 11.26 9.47 8.86
C SER A 115 11.79 9.44 7.42
N ASP A 116 11.31 10.32 6.55
CA ASP A 116 11.68 10.34 5.13
C ASP A 116 12.85 11.31 4.89
N PRO A 117 14.01 10.82 4.43
CA PRO A 117 15.18 11.67 4.18
C PRO A 117 14.97 12.70 3.05
N GLU A 118 13.98 12.50 2.18
CA GLU A 118 13.65 13.48 1.12
C GLU A 118 12.74 14.62 1.63
N VAL A 119 12.29 14.56 2.88
CA VAL A 119 11.37 15.54 3.47
C VAL A 119 12.15 16.50 4.38
N THR A 120 12.12 17.79 4.03
CA THR A 120 12.71 18.90 4.79
C THR A 120 11.67 19.69 5.58
N GLY A 121 10.38 19.51 5.30
CA GLY A 121 9.29 20.18 6.00
C GLY A 121 7.95 19.48 5.79
N VAL A 122 6.97 19.78 6.65
CA VAL A 122 5.63 19.19 6.60
C VAL A 122 4.59 20.30 6.49
N LEU A 123 3.70 20.18 5.52
CA LEU A 123 2.49 21.00 5.37
C LEU A 123 1.28 20.16 5.75
N LEU A 124 0.53 20.62 6.75
CA LEU A 124 -0.80 20.09 7.05
C LEU A 124 -1.82 20.93 6.29
N ASP A 125 -2.46 20.33 5.29
CA ASP A 125 -3.55 20.94 4.53
C ASP A 125 -4.87 20.59 5.21
N ILE A 126 -5.40 21.52 6.02
CA ILE A 126 -6.52 21.26 6.93
C ILE A 126 -7.81 21.87 6.35
N ASP A 127 -8.72 21.00 5.97
CA ASP A 127 -10.12 21.30 5.62
C ASP A 127 -11.04 20.43 6.48
N SER A 128 -11.19 20.80 7.75
CA SER A 128 -11.88 19.98 8.74
C SER A 128 -12.74 20.84 9.68
N PRO A 129 -13.98 20.39 10.01
CA PRO A 129 -14.79 20.99 11.06
C PRO A 129 -14.32 20.59 12.49
N GLY A 130 -13.30 19.74 12.62
CA GLY A 130 -12.84 19.18 13.90
C GLY A 130 -13.52 17.85 14.25
N GLY A 131 -13.43 17.47 15.54
CA GLY A 131 -13.99 16.21 16.08
C GLY A 131 -13.17 15.60 17.21
#